data_AF-A0A266N8M5-F1
#
_entry.id   AF-A0A266N8M5-F1
#
_cell.length_a   1.000
_cell.length_b   1.000
_cell.length_c   1.000
_cell.angle_alpha   90.00
_cell.angle_beta   90.00
_cell.angle_gamma   90.00
#
_symmetry.space_group_name_H-M   'P 1'
#
loop_
_entity.id
_entity.type
_entity.pdbx_description
1 polymer ?
#
loop_
_entity_poly.entity_id
_entity_poly.type
_entity_poly.pdbx_seq_one_letter_code
_entity_poly.pdbx_strand_id
1 'polypeptide(L)' 'MKVKNQSSSEVKATTPAKHLVATAIIGAAMIGYLVHKSPEARVRLESLSIMAQTLGELSERDAALVAQLLAGSIVKGAQQ' A
#
# COMPACT_ATOMS: atom_id res chain seq x y z
N MET A 1 15.54 21.83 -45.88
CA MET A 1 14.70 20.72 -45.40
C MET A 1 13.87 21.22 -44.22
N LYS A 2 12.55 20.98 -44.23
CA LYS A 2 11.59 21.54 -43.25
C LYS A 2 11.64 20.82 -41.89
N VAL A 3 11.48 21.61 -40.85
CA VAL A 3 11.45 21.28 -39.41
C VAL A 3 10.31 20.29 -39.07
N LYS A 4 10.55 19.31 -38.19
CA LYS A 4 9.50 18.67 -37.41
C LYS A 4 9.88 18.64 -35.93
N ASN A 5 9.14 19.47 -35.21
CA ASN A 5 9.00 19.56 -33.78
C ASN A 5 8.62 18.18 -33.23
N GLN A 6 9.42 17.63 -32.32
CA GLN A 6 8.92 16.76 -31.25
C GLN A 6 9.45 17.32 -29.94
N SER A 7 8.76 18.37 -29.51
CA SER A 7 8.53 18.56 -28.09
C SER A 7 7.86 17.29 -27.58
N SER A 8 8.64 16.41 -26.97
CA SER A 8 8.13 15.57 -25.91
C SER A 8 8.96 15.97 -24.71
N SER A 9 8.48 17.00 -24.02
CA SER A 9 8.58 17.05 -22.59
C SER A 9 8.01 15.72 -22.08
N GLU A 10 8.84 14.67 -22.04
CA GLU A 10 8.75 13.68 -20.99
C GLU A 10 8.95 14.49 -19.72
N VAL A 11 7.83 15.01 -19.23
CA VAL A 11 7.64 15.28 -17.82
C VAL A 11 8.00 13.95 -17.19
N LYS A 12 9.27 13.81 -16.83
CA LYS A 12 9.78 12.85 -15.88
C LYS A 12 9.07 13.26 -14.60
N ALA A 13 7.82 12.85 -14.49
CA ALA A 13 7.02 12.97 -13.30
C ALA A 13 7.75 12.08 -12.31
N THR A 14 8.70 12.70 -11.61
CA THR A 14 9.38 12.15 -10.44
C THR A 14 8.40 11.93 -9.28
N THR A 15 7.09 12.05 -9.53
CA THR A 15 6.06 11.54 -8.65
C THR A 15 6.21 10.02 -8.67
N PRO A 16 6.72 9.38 -7.61
CA PRO A 16 6.68 7.93 -7.54
C PRO A 16 5.27 7.48 -7.91
N ALA A 17 5.16 6.49 -8.81
CA ALA A 17 3.86 5.93 -9.17
C ALA A 17 3.10 5.72 -7.86
N LYS A 18 1.93 6.35 -7.72
CA LYS A 18 1.19 6.45 -6.45
C LYS A 18 1.05 5.08 -5.78
N HIS A 19 0.99 4.04 -6.60
CA HIS A 19 1.01 2.63 -6.27
C HIS A 19 2.23 2.19 -5.45
N LEU A 20 3.44 2.65 -5.81
CA LEU A 20 4.67 2.40 -5.06
C LEU A 20 4.64 3.07 -3.69
N VAL A 21 4.09 4.28 -3.59
CA VAL A 21 3.94 4.98 -2.30
C VAL A 21 2.92 4.26 -1.43
N ALA A 22 1.77 3.89 -1.99
CA ALA A 22 0.75 3.12 -1.28
C ALA A 22 1.31 1.78 -0.76
N THR A 23 2.05 1.06 -1.61
CA THR A 23 2.70 -0.20 -1.25
C THR A 23 3.73 0.00 -0.14
N ALA A 24 4.56 1.04 -0.21
CA ALA A 24 5.55 1.35 0.83
C ALA A 24 4.89 1.70 2.17
N ILE A 25 3.81 2.48 2.14
CA ILE A 25 3.04 2.85 3.34
C ILE A 25 2.38 1.62 3.97
N ILE A 26 1.75 0.76 3.16
CA ILE A 26 1.14 -0.49 3.63
C ILE A 26 2.20 -1.42 4.19
N GLY A 27 3.33 -1.59 3.49
CA GLY A 27 4.45 -2.41 3.96
C GLY A 27 5.01 -1.93 5.30
N ALA A 28 5.19 -0.61 5.47
CA ALA A 28 5.61 -0.04 6.75
C ALA A 28 4.59 -0.30 7.87
N ALA A 29 3.29 -0.17 7.57
CA ALA A 29 2.23 -0.47 8.53
C ALA A 29 2.16 -1.96 8.90
N MET A 30 2.40 -2.87 7.95
CA MET A 30 2.48 -4.32 8.21
C MET A 30 3.65 -4.65 9.14
N ILE A 31 4.82 -4.07 8.91
CA ILE A 31 5.99 -4.29 9.78
C ILE A 31 5.69 -3.74 11.18
N GLY A 32 5.14 -2.54 11.29
CA GLY A 32 4.74 -1.95 12.57
C GLY A 32 3.73 -2.83 13.33
N TYR A 33 2.77 -3.42 12.61
CA TYR A 33 1.81 -4.37 13.15
C TYR A 33 2.45 -5.68 13.61
N LEU A 34 3.35 -6.26 12.81
CA LEU A 34 4.03 -7.51 13.15
C LEU A 34 4.99 -7.36 14.35
N VAL A 35 5.63 -6.20 14.48
CA VAL A 35 6.58 -5.92 15.58
C VAL A 35 5.85 -5.65 16.89
N HIS A 36 4.81 -4.80 16.89
CA HIS A 36 4.16 -4.38 18.13
C HIS A 36 2.90 -5.18 18.47
N LYS A 37 2.34 -5.96 17.53
CA LYS A 37 1.05 -6.65 17.63
C LYS A 37 -0.08 -5.79 18.24
N SER A 38 -0.02 -4.48 18.02
CA SER A 38 -0.97 -3.54 18.61
C SER A 38 -2.30 -3.52 17.83
N PRO A 39 -3.45 -3.47 18.52
CA PRO A 39 -4.74 -3.26 17.88
C PRO A 39 -4.82 -1.91 17.14
N GLU A 40 -4.04 -0.90 17.54
CA GLU A 40 -4.01 0.39 16.85
C GLU A 40 -3.30 0.28 15.48
N ALA A 41 -2.20 -0.46 15.41
CA ALA A 41 -1.50 -0.76 14.17
C ALA A 41 -2.36 -1.60 13.21
N ARG A 42 -3.22 -2.47 13.77
CA ARG A 42 -4.23 -3.24 13.03
C ARG A 42 -5.22 -2.32 12.31
N VAL A 43 -5.87 -1.42 13.07
CA VAL A 43 -6.88 -0.48 12.53
C VAL A 43 -6.27 0.45 11.47
N ARG A 44 -5.03 0.92 11.70
CA ARG A 44 -4.29 1.71 10.72
C ARG A 44 -4.00 0.93 9.44
N LEU A 45 -3.53 -0.31 9.54
CA LEU A 45 -3.24 -1.15 8.37
C LEU A 45 -4.51 -1.46 7.56
N GLU A 46 -5.62 -1.76 8.24
CA GLU A 46 -6.93 -1.99 7.61
C GLU A 46 -7.41 -0.73 6.86
N SER A 47 -7.40 0.42 7.54
CA SER A 47 -7.82 1.70 6.93
C SER A 47 -6.96 2.07 5.71
N LEU A 48 -5.63 1.92 5.82
CA LEU A 48 -4.71 2.19 4.72
C LEU A 48 -4.94 1.25 3.53
N SER A 49 -5.23 -0.03 3.79
CA SER A 49 -5.48 -1.01 2.73
C SER A 49 -6.80 -0.75 2.01
N ILE A 50 -7.86 -0.38 2.74
CA ILE A 50 -9.15 0.01 2.16
C ILE A 50 -9.01 1.27 1.31
N MET A 51 -8.29 2.29 1.82
CA MET A 51 -8.05 3.51 1.05
C MET A 51 -7.24 3.22 -0.22
N ALA A 52 -6.18 2.43 -0.12
CA ALA A 52 -5.36 2.09 -1.29
C ALA A 52 -6.13 1.27 -2.33
N GLN A 53 -6.99 0.34 -1.90
CA GLN A 53 -7.89 -0.40 -2.79
C GLN A 53 -8.90 0.55 -3.48
N THR A 54 -9.52 1.46 -2.71
CA THR A 54 -10.49 2.43 -3.24
C THR A 54 -9.86 3.38 -4.26
N LEU A 55 -8.59 3.73 -4.06
CA LEU A 55 -7.83 4.58 -4.98
C LEU A 55 -7.29 3.82 -6.20
N GLY A 56 -7.48 2.50 -6.29
CA GLY A 56 -6.91 1.66 -7.35
C GLY A 56 -5.40 1.47 -7.22
N GLU A 57 -4.83 1.85 -6.08
CA GLU A 57 -3.40 1.80 -5.77
C GLU A 57 -3.01 0.50 -5.07
N LEU A 58 -3.94 -0.44 -4.89
CA LEU A 58 -3.70 -1.76 -4.32
C LEU A 58 -4.51 -2.79 -5.10
N SER A 59 -3.86 -3.87 -5.53
CA SER A 59 -4.57 -4.95 -6.21
C SER A 59 -5.49 -5.68 -5.22
N GLU A 60 -6.59 -6.24 -5.72
CA GLU A 60 -7.50 -7.06 -4.93
C GLU A 60 -6.78 -8.22 -4.21
N ARG A 61 -5.74 -8.77 -4.85
CA ARG A 61 -4.90 -9.83 -4.25
C ARG A 61 -4.13 -9.34 -3.03
N ASP A 62 -3.54 -8.15 -3.10
CA ASP A 62 -2.77 -7.57 -2.00
C ASP A 62 -3.69 -7.16 -0.86
N ALA A 63 -4.86 -6.59 -1.17
CA ALA A 63 -5.89 -6.30 -0.19
C ALA A 63 -6.38 -7.58 0.53
N ALA A 64 -6.59 -8.67 -0.21
CA ALA A 64 -6.96 -9.97 0.35
C ALA A 64 -5.85 -10.57 1.22
N LEU A 65 -4.57 -10.37 0.89
CA LEU A 65 -3.44 -10.78 1.73
C LEU A 65 -3.39 -9.99 3.03
N VAL A 66 -3.61 -8.68 2.99
CA VAL A 66 -3.66 -7.86 4.21
C VAL A 66 -4.86 -8.25 5.07
N ALA A 67 -6.03 -8.48 4.48
CA ALA A 67 -7.21 -8.96 5.20
C ALA A 67 -6.97 -10.33 5.85
N GLN A 68 -6.33 -11.26 5.15
CA GLN A 68 -5.93 -12.57 5.71
C GLN A 68 -4.90 -12.43 6.83
N LEU A 69 -3.91 -11.54 6.68
CA LEU A 69 -2.93 -11.27 7.74
C LEU A 69 -3.62 -10.72 8.98
N LEU A 70 -4.53 -9.76 8.81
CA LEU A 70 -5.33 -9.18 9.88
C LEU A 70 -6.18 -10.26 10.55
N ALA A 71 -6.86 -11.12 9.80
CA ALA A 71 -7.69 -12.22 10.33
C ALA A 71 -6.86 -13.29 11.06
N GLY A 72 -5.75 -13.75 10.47
CA GLY A 72 -4.88 -14.78 11.04
C GLY A 72 -4.06 -14.28 12.25
N SER A 73 -3.72 -12.99 12.30
CA SER A 73 -3.03 -12.41 13.45
C SER A 73 -3.92 -12.27 14.69
N ILE A 74 -5.26 -12.21 14.54
CA ILE A 74 -6.19 -12.32 15.70
C ILE A 74 -5.92 -13.63 16.46
N VAL A 75 -5.65 -14.72 15.73
CA VAL A 75 -5.46 -16.06 16.30
C VAL A 75 -4.11 -16.17 17.03
N LYS A 76 -3.07 -15.46 16.57
CA LYS A 76 -1.74 -15.45 17.21
C LYS A 76 -1.54 -14.39 18.29
N GLY A 77 -2.46 -13.44 18.43
CA GLY A 77 -2.44 -12.39 19.46
C GLY A 77 -3.15 -12.76 20.76
N ALA A 78 -4.08 -13.72 20.74
CA ALA A 78 -4.86 -14.17 21.91
C ALA A 78 -4.20 -15.33 22.70
N GLN A 79 -2.91 -15.59 22.48
CA GLN A 79 -2.16 -16.71 23.09
C GLN A 79 -0.83 -16.27 23.72
N GLN A 80 -0.69 -15.01 24.13
CA GLN A 80 0.44 -14.56 24.94
C GLN A 80 -0.06 -13.90 26.22
#